data_AF-A0A351WJ72-F1
#
_entry.id   AF-A0A351WJ72-F1
#
_cell.length_a   1.000
_cell.length_b   1.000
_cell.length_c   1.000
_cell.angle_alpha   90.00
_cell.angle_beta   90.00
_cell.angle_gamma   90.00
#
_symmetry.space_group_name_H-M   'P 1'
#
loop_
_entity.id
_entity.type
_entity.pdbx_description
1 polymer ?
#
loop_
_entity_poly.entity_id
_entity_poly.type
_entity_poly.pdbx_seq_one_letter_code
_entity_poly.pdbx_strand_id
1 'polypeptide(L)'
;MAATCLGLVLFSGCEWGSSGGDGSFNTSQGAGVQLNFSGVYSGTMSGGKLVASKGGAPVTSLVIFQAGNSLEITDNNGSTYTGNIGSPGAVADGVNGSFSTGAELAQAQVSFTGNDNSAGGREINFVGVIHAVAVKDIQGTTSTDTDSSSTSSSDGGTRTTTTSTFDATNKIDIITVTEDIEGSPETRETTTTVRYDRETGVELSRTQTVTIKNDSSSATTSTTTYEITEANTQYRLQGNWIEVGAGSSGVDGLSAGTAGLIQTTTTTTGQ
;
A
#
# COMPACT_ATOMS: atom_id res chain seq x y z
N MET A 1 13.71 66.59 21.81
CA MET A 1 13.69 65.49 22.78
C MET A 1 12.27 65.33 23.29
N ALA A 2 11.62 64.25 22.90
CA ALA A 2 10.41 63.74 23.55
C ALA A 2 10.42 62.23 23.30
N ALA A 3 10.70 61.48 24.37
CA ALA A 3 10.64 60.03 24.39
C ALA A 3 9.20 59.62 24.68
N THR A 4 8.60 58.81 23.81
CA THR A 4 7.29 58.21 24.05
C THR A 4 7.43 56.70 23.93
N CYS A 5 7.04 56.05 25.02
CA CYS A 5 7.10 54.63 25.31
C CYS A 5 6.02 53.81 24.59
N LEU A 6 6.32 52.51 24.53
CA LEU A 6 5.44 51.34 24.60
C LEU A 6 4.47 51.03 23.45
N GLY A 7 4.61 49.81 22.94
CA GLY A 7 3.60 49.11 22.16
C GLY A 7 4.10 47.78 21.59
N LEU A 8 4.73 46.92 22.42
CA LEU A 8 5.08 45.56 22.03
C LEU A 8 3.80 44.72 21.99
N VAL A 9 3.28 44.45 20.79
CA VAL A 9 2.18 43.51 20.59
C VAL A 9 2.75 42.10 20.64
N LEU A 10 2.70 41.48 21.82
CA LEU A 10 2.92 40.05 22.00
C LEU A 10 1.68 39.34 21.46
N PHE A 11 1.78 38.77 20.25
CA PHE A 11 0.82 37.77 19.82
C PHE A 11 0.98 36.54 20.69
N SER A 12 -0.08 36.29 21.45
CA SER A 12 -0.38 35.09 22.22
C SER A 12 -0.03 33.83 21.45
N GLY A 13 0.69 32.93 22.13
CA GLY A 13 1.15 31.66 21.61
C GLY A 13 0.02 30.77 21.12
N CYS A 14 0.29 30.09 20.01
CA CYS A 14 -0.30 28.79 19.76
C CYS A 14 0.27 27.84 20.82
N GLU A 15 -0.48 27.67 21.90
CA GLU A 15 -0.33 26.60 22.87
C GLU A 15 -0.56 25.28 22.14
N TRP A 16 0.51 24.68 21.61
CA TRP A 16 0.51 23.26 21.29
C TRP A 16 0.68 22.52 22.59
N GLY A 17 -0.46 22.33 23.26
CA GLY A 17 -0.59 21.48 24.42
C GLY A 17 0.02 20.12 24.11
N SER A 18 1.14 19.86 24.77
CA SER A 18 1.70 18.54 24.94
C SER A 18 0.68 17.72 25.73
N SER A 19 -0.10 16.90 25.02
CA SER A 19 -0.86 15.79 25.59
C SER A 19 -0.59 14.58 24.72
N GLY A 20 0.07 13.60 25.35
CA GLY A 20 0.76 12.51 24.71
C GLY A 20 -0.12 11.63 23.83
N GLY A 21 0.54 11.15 22.79
CA GLY A 21 0.02 10.27 21.76
C GLY A 21 1.07 10.24 20.66
N ASP A 22 2.24 9.66 20.97
CA ASP A 22 3.24 9.26 19.97
C ASP A 22 2.63 8.14 19.10
N GLY A 23 1.60 8.48 18.34
CA GLY A 23 1.11 7.70 17.21
C GLY A 23 1.96 8.07 16.01
N SER A 24 3.18 7.53 15.99
CA SER A 24 4.11 7.46 14.87
C SER A 24 3.51 7.92 13.54
N PHE A 25 3.80 9.16 13.14
CA PHE A 25 3.88 9.50 11.71
C PHE A 25 5.05 8.70 11.14
N ASN A 26 4.79 7.44 10.82
CA ASN A 26 5.74 6.51 10.23
C ASN A 26 5.83 6.76 8.72
N THR A 27 6.38 7.92 8.34
CA THR A 27 6.63 8.25 6.93
C THR A 27 7.98 7.70 6.44
N SER A 28 8.60 6.75 7.15
CA SER A 28 9.95 6.27 6.85
C SER A 28 10.20 4.80 7.21
N GLN A 29 9.23 3.92 7.03
CA GLN A 29 9.50 2.51 6.82
C GLN A 29 9.18 2.19 5.37
N GLY A 30 10.14 1.60 4.64
CA GLY A 30 9.85 0.85 3.41
C GLY A 30 8.99 -0.36 3.77
N ALA A 31 7.75 -0.10 4.17
CA ALA A 31 6.83 -1.01 4.82
C ALA A 31 6.29 -2.00 3.80
N GLY A 32 7.11 -2.99 3.44
CA GLY A 32 6.67 -4.24 2.81
C GLY A 32 5.97 -4.13 1.46
N VAL A 33 5.90 -2.94 0.84
CA VAL A 33 5.27 -2.76 -0.47
C VAL A 33 6.25 -3.19 -1.55
N GLN A 34 6.02 -4.38 -2.08
CA GLN A 34 6.74 -4.97 -3.21
C GLN A 34 5.79 -5.04 -4.40
N LEU A 35 5.63 -3.90 -5.08
CA LEU A 35 4.83 -3.79 -6.30
C LEU A 35 5.71 -3.51 -7.50
N ASN A 36 5.43 -4.21 -8.59
CA ASN A 36 5.96 -3.91 -9.91
C ASN A 36 4.86 -3.19 -10.70
N PHE A 37 5.17 -2.00 -11.23
CA PHE A 37 4.24 -1.16 -12.00
C PHE A 37 4.40 -1.35 -13.51
N SER A 38 5.08 -2.40 -13.94
CA SER A 38 5.15 -2.78 -15.36
C SER A 38 3.78 -3.09 -15.91
N GLY A 39 3.55 -2.81 -17.18
CA GLY A 39 2.28 -3.11 -17.83
C GLY A 39 2.00 -2.24 -19.05
N VAL A 40 0.83 -2.44 -19.63
CA VAL A 40 0.34 -1.64 -20.75
C VAL A 40 -0.71 -0.67 -20.23
N TYR A 41 -0.33 0.59 -20.14
CA TYR A 41 -1.21 1.68 -19.72
C TYR A 41 -1.97 2.19 -20.93
N SER A 42 -3.29 2.06 -20.91
CA SER A 42 -4.19 2.49 -21.98
C SER A 42 -4.92 3.77 -21.57
N GLY A 43 -5.06 4.69 -22.51
CA GLY A 43 -5.66 6.00 -22.28
C GLY A 43 -7.16 5.96 -21.97
N THR A 44 -7.58 6.75 -20.99
CA THR A 44 -8.98 6.84 -20.54
C THR A 44 -9.69 8.11 -21.04
N MET A 45 -8.96 9.04 -21.64
CA MET A 45 -9.55 10.29 -22.15
C MET A 45 -10.30 10.06 -23.46
N SER A 46 -11.09 11.07 -23.86
CA SER A 46 -11.88 11.03 -25.09
C SER A 46 -11.05 10.62 -26.31
N GLY A 47 -11.56 9.63 -27.06
CA GLY A 47 -10.84 9.00 -28.17
C GLY A 47 -9.78 7.98 -27.77
N GLY A 48 -9.79 7.49 -26.52
CA GLY A 48 -8.82 6.51 -26.01
C GLY A 48 -7.42 7.10 -25.81
N LYS A 49 -7.33 8.42 -25.62
CA LYS A 49 -6.05 9.12 -25.48
C LYS A 49 -5.50 8.94 -24.08
N LEU A 50 -4.19 8.70 -24.00
CA LEU A 50 -3.43 8.68 -22.76
C LEU A 50 -2.79 10.04 -22.47
N VAL A 51 -2.42 10.81 -23.51
CA VAL A 51 -1.94 12.19 -23.40
C VAL A 51 -2.99 13.14 -23.99
N ALA A 52 -3.42 14.14 -23.21
CA ALA A 52 -4.55 15.01 -23.57
C ALA A 52 -4.32 15.79 -24.87
N SER A 53 -3.11 16.35 -25.03
CA SER A 53 -2.68 17.12 -26.19
C SER A 53 -1.18 16.93 -26.40
N LYS A 54 -0.73 16.78 -27.64
CA LYS A 54 0.70 16.68 -27.96
C LYS A 54 0.95 17.12 -29.39
N GLY A 55 2.19 17.48 -29.72
CA GLY A 55 2.63 17.62 -31.09
C GLY A 55 2.65 16.25 -31.78
N GLY A 56 2.19 16.17 -33.03
CA GLY A 56 2.25 14.93 -33.81
C GLY A 56 1.11 13.94 -33.53
N ALA A 57 1.40 12.64 -33.61
CA ALA A 57 0.41 11.58 -33.50
C ALA A 57 -0.02 11.36 -32.04
N PRO A 58 -1.31 11.09 -31.77
CA PRO A 58 -1.80 10.91 -30.41
C PRO A 58 -1.15 9.71 -29.72
N VAL A 59 -0.86 9.86 -28.43
CA VAL A 59 -0.45 8.75 -27.57
C VAL A 59 -1.70 8.17 -26.92
N THR A 60 -1.95 6.89 -27.16
CA THR A 60 -3.10 6.12 -26.68
C THR A 60 -2.68 5.02 -25.72
N SER A 61 -1.42 4.58 -25.77
CA SER A 61 -0.88 3.65 -24.78
C SER A 61 0.60 3.86 -24.53
N LEU A 62 1.04 3.43 -23.34
CA LEU A 62 2.42 3.30 -22.93
C LEU A 62 2.67 1.88 -22.42
N VAL A 63 3.69 1.22 -22.94
CA VAL A 63 4.24 0.00 -22.35
C VAL A 63 5.33 0.42 -21.39
N ILE A 64 5.13 0.17 -20.10
CA ILE A 64 6.11 0.46 -19.05
C ILE A 64 6.75 -0.85 -18.62
N PHE A 65 8.08 -0.88 -18.62
CA PHE A 65 8.89 -1.96 -18.09
C PHE A 65 9.74 -1.43 -16.93
N GLN A 66 9.61 -2.05 -15.77
CA GLN A 66 10.33 -1.68 -14.55
C GLN A 66 11.39 -2.73 -14.21
N ALA A 67 12.62 -2.26 -13.95
CA ALA A 67 13.71 -3.05 -13.39
C ALA A 67 14.31 -2.32 -12.19
N GLY A 68 13.96 -2.78 -10.97
CA GLY A 68 14.26 -2.05 -9.75
C GLY A 68 13.57 -0.68 -9.74
N ASN A 69 14.35 0.40 -9.64
CA ASN A 69 13.84 1.77 -9.69
C ASN A 69 13.92 2.38 -11.11
N SER A 70 14.48 1.67 -12.09
CA SER A 70 14.61 2.16 -13.46
C SER A 70 13.41 1.75 -14.30
N LEU A 71 13.00 2.64 -15.21
CA LEU A 71 11.92 2.43 -16.15
C LEU A 71 12.42 2.54 -17.59
N GLU A 72 11.91 1.66 -18.43
CA GLU A 72 11.92 1.76 -19.88
C GLU A 72 10.47 1.83 -20.36
N ILE A 73 10.15 2.85 -21.16
CA ILE A 73 8.78 3.12 -21.61
C ILE A 73 8.78 3.20 -23.12
N THR A 74 7.79 2.57 -23.76
CA THR A 74 7.55 2.68 -25.21
C THR A 74 6.12 3.14 -25.46
N ASP A 75 5.92 4.16 -26.29
CA ASP A 75 4.57 4.57 -26.71
C ASP A 75 4.05 3.80 -27.93
N ASN A 76 2.76 3.95 -28.24
CA ASN A 76 2.15 3.35 -29.43
C ASN A 76 2.67 3.90 -30.78
N ASN A 77 3.52 4.92 -30.76
CA ASN A 77 4.15 5.48 -31.96
C ASN A 77 5.60 4.99 -32.15
N GLY A 78 6.10 4.14 -31.24
CA GLY A 78 7.45 3.59 -31.26
C GLY A 78 8.53 4.52 -30.68
N SER A 79 8.13 5.59 -29.99
CA SER A 79 9.04 6.44 -29.22
C SER A 79 9.40 5.73 -27.91
N THR A 80 10.65 5.85 -27.50
CA THR A 80 11.16 5.25 -26.25
C THR A 80 11.60 6.32 -25.26
N TYR A 81 11.36 6.04 -23.99
CA TYR A 81 11.69 6.92 -22.87
C TYR A 81 12.35 6.10 -21.77
N THR A 82 13.23 6.75 -21.01
CA THR A 82 13.87 6.16 -19.85
C THR A 82 13.66 7.04 -18.63
N GLY A 83 13.54 6.41 -17.47
CA GLY A 83 13.17 7.13 -16.27
C GLY A 83 13.37 6.35 -15.01
N ASN A 84 12.78 6.87 -13.94
CA ASN A 84 12.82 6.25 -12.63
C ASN A 84 11.45 6.27 -11.96
N ILE A 85 11.24 5.28 -11.10
CA ILE A 85 10.12 5.19 -10.19
C ILE A 85 10.64 5.24 -8.75
N GLY A 86 9.97 6.03 -7.92
CA GLY A 86 10.24 6.11 -6.49
C GLY A 86 9.77 4.87 -5.75
N SER A 87 10.27 4.68 -4.53
CA SER A 87 9.79 3.61 -3.65
C SER A 87 8.29 3.82 -3.37
N PRO A 88 7.44 2.78 -3.53
CA PRO A 88 6.02 2.93 -3.30
C PRO A 88 5.74 3.20 -1.82
N GLY A 89 4.91 4.20 -1.53
CA GLY A 89 4.35 4.41 -0.21
C GLY A 89 3.01 3.69 -0.10
N ALA A 90 2.78 2.94 0.98
CA ALA A 90 1.44 2.48 1.33
C ALA A 90 0.56 3.70 1.68
N VAL A 91 -0.65 3.77 1.11
CA VAL A 91 -1.53 4.95 1.25
C VAL A 91 -2.70 4.69 2.20
N ALA A 92 -3.18 3.45 2.27
CA ALA A 92 -4.24 3.04 3.17
C ALA A 92 -3.74 2.00 4.18
N ASP A 93 -4.25 2.11 5.41
CA ASP A 93 -4.27 1.00 6.36
C ASP A 93 -5.52 0.16 6.07
N GLY A 94 -5.35 -1.15 5.92
CA GLY A 94 -6.49 -2.05 5.73
C GLY A 94 -7.44 -1.95 6.92
N VAL A 95 -8.66 -1.45 6.72
CA VAL A 95 -9.68 -1.38 7.76
C VAL A 95 -10.15 -2.80 8.06
N ASN A 96 -10.01 -3.23 9.31
CA ASN A 96 -10.29 -4.62 9.74
C ASN A 96 -9.48 -5.67 8.96
N GLY A 97 -8.25 -5.35 8.54
CA GLY A 97 -7.39 -6.29 7.81
C GLY A 97 -7.78 -6.47 6.34
N SER A 98 -8.49 -5.50 5.75
CA SER A 98 -8.89 -5.54 4.36
C SER A 98 -8.84 -4.18 3.67
N PHE A 99 -8.55 -4.18 2.38
CA PHE A 99 -8.75 -3.05 1.49
C PHE A 99 -10.06 -3.23 0.74
N SER A 100 -10.99 -2.30 0.88
CA SER A 100 -12.24 -2.31 0.12
C SER A 100 -12.00 -1.97 -1.35
N THR A 101 -12.89 -2.44 -2.21
CA THR A 101 -12.95 -2.02 -3.61
C THR A 101 -12.93 -0.48 -3.72
N GLY A 102 -12.06 0.04 -4.59
CA GLY A 102 -11.81 1.47 -4.79
C GLY A 102 -10.77 2.08 -3.86
N ALA A 103 -10.27 1.34 -2.85
CA ALA A 103 -9.22 1.84 -1.97
C ALA A 103 -7.88 1.97 -2.71
N GLU A 104 -7.16 3.05 -2.43
CA GLU A 104 -5.79 3.23 -2.88
C GLU A 104 -4.84 2.47 -1.96
N LEU A 105 -4.14 1.50 -2.52
CA LEU A 105 -3.27 0.58 -1.81
C LEU A 105 -1.88 1.19 -1.60
N ALA A 106 -1.32 1.70 -2.70
CA ALA A 106 0.01 2.27 -2.74
C ALA A 106 0.13 3.29 -3.87
N GLN A 107 1.09 4.19 -3.74
CA GLN A 107 1.43 5.14 -4.78
C GLN A 107 2.94 5.25 -4.95
N ALA A 108 3.39 5.47 -6.18
CA ALA A 108 4.78 5.68 -6.51
C ALA A 108 4.95 6.89 -7.43
N GLN A 109 5.87 7.78 -7.11
CA GLN A 109 6.24 8.89 -8.00
C GLN A 109 7.01 8.34 -9.19
N VAL A 110 6.70 8.85 -10.38
CA VAL A 110 7.34 8.42 -11.62
C VAL A 110 7.80 9.63 -12.42
N SER A 111 8.98 9.51 -13.02
CA SER A 111 9.48 10.49 -13.97
C SER A 111 10.23 9.78 -15.09
N PHE A 112 10.11 10.28 -16.31
CA PHE A 112 10.87 9.78 -17.45
C PHE A 112 11.09 10.88 -18.48
N THR A 113 12.11 10.66 -19.32
CA THR A 113 12.48 11.55 -20.41
C THR A 113 12.85 10.76 -21.65
N GLY A 114 12.74 11.40 -22.82
CA GLY A 114 13.10 10.79 -24.08
C GLY A 114 12.57 11.60 -25.26
N ASN A 115 12.86 11.11 -26.46
CA ASN A 115 12.48 11.82 -27.69
C ASN A 115 11.22 11.22 -28.28
N ASP A 116 10.23 12.07 -28.51
CA ASP A 116 9.03 11.70 -29.25
C ASP A 116 9.26 11.81 -30.76
N ASN A 117 9.39 10.65 -31.39
CA ASN A 117 9.64 10.52 -32.81
C ASN A 117 8.45 11.01 -33.66
N SER A 118 7.24 11.01 -33.10
CA SER A 118 6.04 11.47 -33.81
C SER A 118 5.89 12.99 -33.85
N ALA A 119 6.56 13.70 -32.93
CA ALA A 119 6.53 15.16 -32.81
C ALA A 119 7.75 15.85 -33.45
N GLY A 120 8.42 15.19 -34.39
CA GLY A 120 9.66 15.70 -35.01
C GLY A 120 10.88 15.58 -34.09
N GLY A 121 10.89 14.61 -33.16
CA GLY A 121 12.01 14.35 -32.27
C GLY A 121 12.09 15.29 -31.07
N ARG A 122 10.94 15.82 -30.62
CA ARG A 122 10.90 16.70 -29.44
C ARG A 122 11.24 15.92 -28.18
N GLU A 123 12.01 16.55 -27.32
CA GLU A 123 12.27 16.04 -25.98
C GLU A 123 11.00 16.14 -25.14
N ILE A 124 10.69 15.04 -24.47
CA ILE A 124 9.57 14.88 -23.55
C ILE A 124 10.12 14.75 -22.15
N ASN A 125 9.51 15.45 -21.22
CA ASN A 125 9.69 15.24 -19.80
C ASN A 125 8.34 14.89 -19.17
N PHE A 126 8.27 13.76 -18.49
CA PHE A 126 7.09 13.34 -17.74
C PHE A 126 7.38 13.35 -16.26
N VAL A 127 6.43 13.88 -15.49
CA VAL A 127 6.41 13.78 -14.03
C VAL A 127 4.98 13.47 -13.59
N GLY A 128 4.84 12.43 -12.76
CA GLY A 128 3.54 11.96 -12.32
C GLY A 128 3.61 10.97 -11.17
N VAL A 129 2.50 10.26 -10.98
CA VAL A 129 2.31 9.23 -9.95
C VAL A 129 1.62 8.04 -10.60
N ILE A 130 1.99 6.83 -10.16
CA ILE A 130 1.23 5.61 -10.42
C ILE A 130 0.54 5.20 -9.13
N HIS A 131 -0.78 5.06 -9.17
CA HIS A 131 -1.61 4.61 -8.07
C HIS A 131 -1.96 3.14 -8.27
N ALA A 132 -1.82 2.32 -7.22
CA ALA A 132 -2.38 0.98 -7.16
C ALA A 132 -3.74 1.04 -6.45
N VAL A 133 -4.80 0.67 -7.15
CA VAL A 133 -6.18 0.76 -6.65
C VAL A 133 -6.82 -0.62 -6.64
N ALA A 134 -7.44 -0.98 -5.52
CA ALA A 134 -8.21 -2.20 -5.39
C ALA A 134 -9.44 -2.14 -6.31
N VAL A 135 -9.62 -3.12 -7.20
CA VAL A 135 -10.84 -3.29 -8.01
C VAL A 135 -11.77 -4.36 -7.44
N LYS A 136 -11.28 -5.10 -6.46
CA LYS A 136 -12.03 -6.03 -5.60
C LYS A 136 -11.50 -5.90 -4.19
N ASP A 137 -12.26 -6.37 -3.22
CA ASP A 137 -11.79 -6.39 -1.84
C ASP A 137 -10.53 -7.28 -1.73
N ILE A 138 -9.47 -6.73 -1.14
CA ILE A 138 -8.20 -7.43 -0.90
C ILE A 138 -8.08 -7.69 0.58
N GLN A 139 -7.91 -8.94 0.94
CA GLN A 139 -7.87 -9.36 2.33
C GLN A 139 -6.42 -9.65 2.73
N GLY A 140 -6.06 -9.24 3.94
CA GLY A 140 -4.73 -9.42 4.51
C GLY A 140 -4.60 -10.71 5.30
N THR A 141 -3.39 -11.26 5.29
CA THR A 141 -2.94 -12.37 6.11
C THR A 141 -2.03 -11.84 7.21
N THR A 142 -2.55 -11.72 8.43
CA THR A 142 -1.77 -11.30 9.61
C THR A 142 -0.97 -12.46 10.19
N SER A 143 0.21 -12.18 10.74
CA SER A 143 1.02 -13.05 11.60
C SER A 143 1.47 -12.22 12.78
N THR A 144 1.22 -12.65 14.00
CA THR A 144 1.62 -11.90 15.21
C THR A 144 2.64 -12.70 15.99
N ASP A 145 3.74 -12.08 16.42
CA ASP A 145 4.79 -12.63 17.28
C ASP A 145 4.87 -11.78 18.56
N THR A 146 4.93 -12.41 19.74
CA THR A 146 5.11 -11.68 21.01
C THR A 146 6.39 -12.16 21.70
N ASP A 147 7.35 -11.26 21.94
CA ASP A 147 8.63 -11.58 22.59
C ASP A 147 8.58 -11.17 24.08
N SER A 148 8.97 -12.08 24.98
CA SER A 148 9.09 -11.82 26.43
C SER A 148 10.08 -12.80 27.06
N SER A 149 10.98 -12.33 27.93
CA SER A 149 12.05 -13.15 28.53
C SER A 149 11.83 -13.45 30.02
N SER A 150 11.89 -14.73 30.45
CA SER A 150 12.53 -15.24 31.69
C SER A 150 12.13 -16.71 31.98
N THR A 151 12.60 -17.28 33.10
CA THR A 151 12.90 -18.71 33.33
C THR A 151 11.90 -19.47 34.22
N SER A 152 11.66 -20.75 33.90
CA SER A 152 11.36 -21.94 34.75
C SER A 152 9.96 -22.63 34.71
N SER A 153 10.01 -23.91 35.10
CA SER A 153 9.19 -25.16 34.91
C SER A 153 7.70 -25.16 35.32
N SER A 154 6.84 -26.17 35.15
CA SER A 154 6.45 -27.12 34.08
C SER A 154 5.09 -27.73 34.53
N ASP A 155 4.00 -27.47 33.82
CA ASP A 155 2.89 -28.41 33.56
C ASP A 155 2.12 -27.82 32.37
N GLY A 156 1.77 -28.61 31.36
CA GLY A 156 1.29 -28.05 30.10
C GLY A 156 0.28 -28.91 29.36
N GLY A 157 -0.81 -28.27 28.94
CA GLY A 157 -1.90 -28.86 28.16
C GLY A 157 -2.14 -28.07 26.87
N THR A 158 -2.55 -28.75 25.80
CA THR A 158 -2.99 -28.09 24.56
C THR A 158 -4.51 -28.12 24.48
N ARG A 159 -5.13 -26.95 24.30
CA ARG A 159 -6.56 -26.78 24.06
C ARG A 159 -6.77 -26.15 22.68
N THR A 160 -7.52 -26.82 21.82
CA THR A 160 -7.93 -26.29 20.52
C THR A 160 -9.41 -25.93 20.55
N THR A 161 -9.75 -24.71 20.16
CA THR A 161 -11.11 -24.20 20.02
C THR A 161 -11.35 -23.82 18.56
N THR A 162 -12.39 -24.37 17.94
CA THR A 162 -12.77 -24.01 16.56
C THR A 162 -14.14 -23.33 16.58
N THR A 163 -14.21 -22.12 16.01
CA THR A 163 -15.45 -21.38 15.78
C THR A 163 -15.67 -21.24 14.29
N SER A 164 -16.90 -21.39 13.83
CA SER A 164 -17.28 -21.11 12.44
C SER A 164 -18.45 -20.14 12.43
N THR A 165 -18.34 -19.09 11.63
CA THR A 165 -19.40 -18.11 11.39
C THR A 165 -19.65 -17.96 9.90
N PHE A 166 -20.88 -17.61 9.54
CA PHE A 166 -21.30 -17.43 8.16
C PHE A 166 -21.82 -16.01 7.95
N ASP A 167 -21.23 -15.30 6.98
CA ASP A 167 -21.75 -14.03 6.51
C ASP A 167 -22.65 -14.27 5.28
N ALA A 168 -23.96 -14.26 5.53
CA ALA A 168 -24.97 -14.46 4.50
C ALA A 168 -25.01 -13.35 3.44
N THR A 169 -24.52 -12.15 3.78
CA THR A 169 -24.54 -11.00 2.88
C THR A 169 -23.49 -11.16 1.80
N ASN A 170 -22.29 -11.58 2.20
CA ASN A 170 -21.14 -11.72 1.31
C ASN A 170 -20.90 -13.16 0.85
N LYS A 171 -21.69 -14.12 1.33
CA LYS A 171 -21.54 -15.57 1.10
C LYS A 171 -20.15 -16.08 1.50
N ILE A 172 -19.67 -15.64 2.67
CA ILE A 172 -18.34 -15.99 3.18
C ILE A 172 -18.48 -16.88 4.41
N ASP A 173 -17.75 -18.00 4.41
CA ASP A 173 -17.56 -18.81 5.61
C ASP A 173 -16.28 -18.34 6.32
N ILE A 174 -16.34 -18.12 7.63
CA ILE A 174 -15.21 -17.70 8.46
C ILE A 174 -14.96 -18.80 9.48
N ILE A 175 -13.76 -19.37 9.49
CA ILE A 175 -13.33 -20.42 10.41
C ILE A 175 -12.20 -19.87 11.27
N THR A 176 -12.40 -19.80 12.58
CA THR A 176 -11.38 -19.40 13.55
C THR A 176 -10.96 -20.60 14.38
N VAL A 177 -9.69 -20.98 14.32
CA VAL A 177 -9.08 -22.04 15.13
C VAL A 177 -8.12 -21.39 16.12
N THR A 178 -8.40 -21.50 17.40
CA THR A 178 -7.53 -21.04 18.49
C THR A 178 -6.88 -22.24 19.16
N GLU A 179 -5.56 -22.32 19.12
CA GLU A 179 -4.76 -23.33 19.81
C GLU A 179 -4.05 -22.68 21.00
N ASP A 180 -4.53 -22.97 22.20
CA ASP A 180 -3.88 -22.61 23.46
C ASP A 180 -2.95 -23.74 23.87
N ILE A 181 -1.65 -23.48 23.90
CA ILE A 181 -0.66 -24.33 24.52
C ILE A 181 -0.33 -23.68 25.85
N GLU A 182 -0.91 -24.20 26.91
CA GLU A 182 -0.47 -23.86 28.26
C GLU A 182 0.86 -24.56 28.49
N GLY A 183 1.90 -23.77 28.75
CA GLY A 183 3.18 -24.21 29.27
C GLY A 183 3.59 -23.26 30.39
N SER A 184 4.46 -23.72 31.28
CA SER A 184 5.17 -22.84 32.20
C SER A 184 6.61 -22.68 31.68
N PRO A 185 7.12 -21.45 31.48
CA PRO A 185 6.51 -20.17 31.88
C PRO A 185 5.51 -19.59 30.86
N GLU A 186 5.43 -20.17 29.66
CA GLU A 186 4.78 -19.57 28.49
C GLU A 186 3.42 -20.18 28.15
N THR A 187 2.37 -19.36 28.14
CA THR A 187 1.14 -19.72 27.42
C THR A 187 1.22 -19.20 25.98
N ARG A 188 1.15 -20.10 25.00
CA ARG A 188 1.11 -19.76 23.58
C ARG A 188 -0.31 -19.96 23.06
N GLU A 189 -0.95 -18.89 22.61
CA GLU A 189 -2.25 -18.90 21.96
C GLU A 189 -2.05 -18.62 20.46
N THR A 190 -2.41 -19.56 19.60
CA THR A 190 -2.36 -19.41 18.14
C THR A 190 -3.78 -19.34 17.61
N THR A 191 -4.25 -18.15 17.23
CA THR A 191 -5.55 -17.97 16.59
C THR A 191 -5.38 -17.87 15.07
N THR A 192 -5.96 -18.78 14.31
CA THR A 192 -5.99 -18.79 12.85
C THR A 192 -7.42 -18.59 12.37
N THR A 193 -7.71 -17.45 11.76
CA THR A 193 -8.98 -17.17 11.09
C THR A 193 -8.83 -17.29 9.59
N VAL A 194 -9.60 -18.17 8.95
CA VAL A 194 -9.61 -18.36 7.50
C VAL A 194 -10.99 -17.98 6.95
N ARG A 195 -11.02 -17.21 5.87
CA ARG A 195 -12.24 -16.84 5.16
C ARG A 195 -12.31 -17.60 3.85
N TYR A 196 -13.45 -18.20 3.54
CA TYR A 196 -13.70 -18.93 2.30
C TYR A 196 -14.86 -18.32 1.54
N ASP A 197 -14.73 -18.23 0.23
CA ASP A 197 -15.86 -18.03 -0.66
C ASP A 197 -16.70 -19.30 -0.65
N ARG A 198 -17.95 -19.20 -0.21
CA ARG A 198 -18.79 -20.39 0.01
C ARG A 198 -19.19 -21.08 -1.29
N GLU A 199 -19.30 -20.33 -2.39
CA GLU A 199 -19.80 -20.88 -3.65
C GLU A 199 -18.70 -21.63 -4.41
N THR A 200 -17.47 -21.16 -4.28
CA THR A 200 -16.31 -21.70 -5.00
C THR A 200 -15.39 -22.54 -4.10
N GLY A 201 -15.47 -22.39 -2.77
CA GLY A 201 -14.58 -23.02 -1.81
C GLY A 201 -13.17 -22.43 -1.77
N VAL A 202 -12.93 -21.32 -2.48
CA VAL A 202 -11.62 -20.66 -2.55
C VAL A 202 -11.35 -19.92 -1.24
N GLU A 203 -10.14 -20.11 -0.68
CA GLU A 203 -9.66 -19.33 0.46
C GLU A 203 -9.48 -17.86 0.03
N LEU A 204 -10.21 -16.97 0.68
CA LEU A 204 -10.18 -15.52 0.44
C LEU A 204 -9.13 -14.83 1.29
N SER A 205 -8.89 -15.32 2.51
CA SER A 205 -7.91 -14.74 3.43
C SER A 205 -7.58 -15.68 4.58
N ARG A 206 -6.41 -15.49 5.19
CA ARG A 206 -5.99 -16.21 6.39
C ARG A 206 -5.27 -15.30 7.37
N THR A 207 -5.90 -14.97 8.47
CA THR A 207 -5.28 -14.21 9.56
C THR A 207 -4.76 -15.19 10.61
N GLN A 208 -3.47 -15.17 10.91
CA GLN A 208 -2.88 -15.88 12.05
C GLN A 208 -2.38 -14.89 13.09
N THR A 209 -2.65 -15.17 14.36
CA THR A 209 -2.20 -14.37 15.49
C THR A 209 -1.57 -15.33 16.48
N VAL A 210 -0.26 -15.22 16.70
CA VAL A 210 0.41 -15.94 17.79
C VAL A 210 0.61 -14.96 18.94
N THR A 211 0.02 -15.30 20.08
CA THR A 211 0.18 -14.55 21.32
C THR A 211 0.96 -15.43 22.28
N ILE A 212 2.11 -14.96 22.75
CA ILE A 212 2.89 -15.62 23.80
C ILE A 212 2.74 -14.75 25.05
N LYS A 213 2.09 -15.27 26.09
CA LYS A 213 1.81 -14.55 27.34
C LYS A 213 2.82 -15.01 28.40
N ASN A 214 3.62 -14.06 28.91
CA ASN A 214 4.51 -14.18 30.06
C ASN A 214 4.28 -12.98 30.99
N ASP A 215 4.28 -13.20 32.31
CA ASP A 215 3.68 -12.33 33.35
C ASP A 215 4.42 -10.99 33.65
N SER A 216 5.23 -10.43 32.73
CA SER A 216 5.90 -9.13 32.91
C SER A 216 6.34 -8.50 31.58
N SER A 217 5.64 -7.45 31.13
CA SER A 217 5.80 -6.68 29.88
C SER A 217 5.91 -7.48 28.58
N SER A 218 4.88 -7.40 27.74
CA SER A 218 4.79 -8.08 26.44
C SER A 218 4.97 -7.10 25.29
N ALA A 219 5.86 -7.38 24.33
CA ALA A 219 5.89 -6.68 23.04
C ALA A 219 5.29 -7.58 21.97
N THR A 220 4.19 -7.15 21.36
CA THR A 220 3.44 -7.88 20.33
C THR A 220 3.68 -7.22 18.97
N THR A 221 4.35 -7.92 18.06
CA THR A 221 4.57 -7.50 16.66
C THR A 221 3.61 -8.23 15.75
N SER A 222 2.77 -7.52 15.02
CA SER A 222 1.77 -8.06 14.10
C SER A 222 2.06 -7.62 12.68
N THR A 223 2.32 -8.57 11.78
CA THR A 223 2.61 -8.36 10.36
C THR A 223 1.46 -8.83 9.49
N THR A 224 0.76 -7.93 8.80
CA THR A 224 -0.30 -8.26 7.83
C THR A 224 0.21 -8.15 6.41
N THR A 225 0.14 -9.25 5.67
CA THR A 225 0.53 -9.38 4.25
C THR A 225 -0.71 -9.41 3.36
N TYR A 226 -0.80 -8.50 2.41
CA TYR A 226 -1.87 -8.45 1.40
C TYR A 226 -1.30 -8.89 0.05
N GLU A 227 -1.97 -9.84 -0.59
CA GLU A 227 -1.58 -10.32 -1.92
C GLU A 227 -2.25 -9.50 -3.02
N ILE A 228 -1.41 -8.85 -3.82
CA ILE A 228 -1.82 -8.05 -4.96
C ILE A 228 -1.75 -8.93 -6.20
N THR A 229 -2.79 -8.91 -7.02
CA THR A 229 -2.90 -9.69 -8.26
C THR A 229 -3.48 -8.83 -9.37
N GLU A 230 -3.31 -9.27 -10.62
CA GLU A 230 -3.92 -8.60 -11.77
C GLU A 230 -5.46 -8.61 -11.71
N ALA A 231 -6.05 -9.55 -10.98
CA ALA A 231 -7.49 -9.73 -10.85
C ALA A 231 -8.13 -8.86 -9.76
N ASN A 232 -7.34 -8.35 -8.82
CA ASN A 232 -7.82 -7.58 -7.66
C ASN A 232 -7.32 -6.12 -7.64
N THR A 233 -6.37 -5.77 -8.52
CA THR A 233 -5.77 -4.43 -8.55
C THR A 233 -5.69 -3.88 -9.96
N GLN A 234 -5.85 -2.55 -10.07
CA GLN A 234 -5.65 -1.77 -11.28
C GLN A 234 -4.64 -0.67 -10.99
N TYR A 235 -3.73 -0.44 -11.93
CA TYR A 235 -2.80 0.70 -11.86
C TYR A 235 -3.35 1.87 -12.64
N ARG A 236 -3.21 3.07 -12.07
CA ARG A 236 -3.57 4.33 -12.73
C ARG A 236 -2.36 5.24 -12.79
N LEU A 237 -1.93 5.56 -14.01
CA LEU A 237 -0.89 6.54 -14.28
C LEU A 237 -1.53 7.92 -14.43
N GLN A 238 -1.10 8.88 -13.63
CA GLN A 238 -1.52 10.28 -13.75
C GLN A 238 -0.30 11.20 -13.71
N GLY A 239 -0.35 12.30 -14.46
CA GLY A 239 0.74 13.27 -14.42
C GLY A 239 0.71 14.26 -15.56
N ASN A 240 1.87 14.87 -15.81
CA ASN A 240 2.04 15.88 -16.83
C ASN A 240 3.07 15.42 -17.87
N TRP A 241 2.64 15.39 -19.12
CA TRP A 241 3.49 15.24 -20.30
C TRP A 241 3.96 16.62 -20.74
N ILE A 242 5.26 16.87 -20.71
CA ILE A 242 5.84 18.18 -21.03
C ILE A 242 6.65 18.03 -22.31
N GLU A 243 6.20 18.72 -23.36
CA GLU A 243 6.97 18.85 -24.60
C GLU A 243 7.84 20.10 -24.51
N VAL A 244 9.16 19.94 -24.63
CA VAL A 244 10.08 21.07 -24.63
C VAL A 244 9.73 22.01 -25.79
N GLY A 245 9.31 23.23 -25.44
CA GLY A 245 8.92 24.27 -26.41
C GLY A 245 7.47 24.22 -26.92
N ALA A 246 6.62 23.29 -26.45
CA ALA A 246 5.24 23.17 -26.93
C ALA A 246 4.17 23.06 -25.84
N GLY A 247 4.57 22.98 -24.56
CA GLY A 247 3.68 23.11 -23.41
C GLY A 247 3.56 21.83 -22.60
N SER A 248 2.54 21.79 -21.73
CA SER A 248 2.27 20.65 -20.84
C SER A 248 0.83 20.16 -21.03
N SER A 249 0.66 18.85 -20.92
CA SER A 249 -0.60 18.16 -21.09
C SER A 249 -0.81 17.09 -20.04
N GLY A 250 -2.06 16.94 -19.61
CA GLY A 250 -2.42 15.88 -18.66
C GLY A 250 -2.25 14.48 -19.25
N VAL A 251 -1.91 13.54 -18.38
CA VAL A 251 -1.84 12.11 -18.65
C VAL A 251 -2.81 11.39 -17.72
N ASP A 252 -3.58 10.46 -18.27
CA ASP A 252 -4.45 9.54 -17.52
C ASP A 252 -4.53 8.21 -18.27
N GLY A 253 -4.07 7.15 -17.63
CA GLY A 253 -4.05 5.82 -18.21
C GLY A 253 -4.24 4.72 -17.17
N LEU A 254 -4.86 3.62 -17.59
CA LEU A 254 -5.10 2.44 -16.76
C LEU A 254 -4.33 1.23 -17.28
N SER A 255 -3.79 0.45 -16.36
CA SER A 255 -3.21 -0.87 -16.62
C SER A 255 -3.82 -1.87 -15.65
N ALA A 256 -3.87 -3.15 -16.03
CA ALA A 256 -4.03 -4.20 -15.04
C ALA A 256 -2.90 -4.10 -14.00
N GLY A 257 -3.22 -4.44 -12.74
CA GLY A 257 -2.19 -4.61 -11.72
C GLY A 257 -1.23 -5.73 -12.10
N THR A 258 -0.08 -5.79 -11.44
CA THR A 258 0.84 -6.92 -11.49
C THR A 258 0.86 -7.60 -10.13
N ALA A 259 1.16 -8.90 -10.11
CA ALA A 259 1.29 -9.61 -8.84
C ALA A 259 2.36 -8.96 -7.94
N GLY A 260 2.07 -8.86 -6.65
CA GLY A 260 2.94 -8.22 -5.66
C GLY A 260 2.42 -8.37 -4.24
N LEU A 261 3.12 -7.77 -3.28
CA LEU A 261 2.79 -7.87 -1.86
C LEU A 261 2.79 -6.50 -1.21
N ILE A 262 1.92 -6.32 -0.21
CA ILE A 262 1.97 -5.20 0.73
C ILE A 262 2.06 -5.81 2.12
N GLN A 263 3.06 -5.43 2.92
CA GLN A 263 3.15 -5.86 4.32
C GLN A 263 3.09 -4.66 5.26
N THR A 264 2.21 -4.76 6.24
CA THR A 264 2.07 -3.76 7.31
C THR A 264 2.48 -4.40 8.63
N THR A 265 3.44 -3.82 9.33
CA THR A 265 3.92 -4.33 10.63
C THR A 265 3.57 -3.35 11.72
N THR A 266 2.82 -3.81 12.72
CA THR A 266 2.44 -3.04 13.91
C THR A 266 3.08 -3.67 15.13
N THR A 267 3.93 -2.93 15.83
CA THR A 267 4.48 -3.37 17.13
C THR A 267 3.79 -2.62 18.25
N THR A 268 3.17 -3.35 19.16
CA THR A 268 2.56 -2.83 20.39
C THR A 268 3.41 -3.26 21.58
N THR A 269 3.86 -2.31 22.39
CA THR A 269 4.56 -2.59 23.64
C THR A 269 3.58 -2.43 24.81
N GLY A 270 3.29 -3.52 25.52
CA GLY A 270 2.53 -3.50 26.76
C GLY A 270 3.39 -3.03 27.92
N GLN A 271 2.93 -2.00 28.63
CA GLN A 271 3.43 -1.65 29.97
C GLN A 271 2.69 -2.45 31.03
#